data_AF-A0A2T0SF56-F1
#
_entry.id   AF-A0A2T0SF56-F1
#
_cell.length_a   1.000
_cell.length_b   1.000
_cell.length_c   1.000
_cell.angle_alpha   90.00
_cell.angle_beta   90.00
_cell.angle_gamma   90.00
#
_symmetry.space_group_name_H-M   'P 1'
#
loop_
_entity.id
_entity.type
_entity.pdbx_description
1 polymer ?
#
loop_
_entity_poly.entity_id
_entity_poly.type
_entity_poly.pdbx_seq_one_letter_code
_entity_poly.pdbx_strand_id
1 'polypeptide(L)'
;MTAHEDEAAGPDRAGRRGSHGAREPRGRMVLAILGALLVMVAGATLFRFIGPGTAREPVADARAGAAASSPALPSGTAAPTGAGPSAKPSATPSGSSRPSRAPATRKPEPKSAAGPSGPCGAFPSFPDASCTGWQHTGVKLRTCNGTITRANTKLDGCRFLKGLTIQAKNVSITRSRVEGLVGATYLTDWSLGGLKLVDVEIDGGGGVDPNGQAAIGSDDYTCIRCHIHGTGRGANMANNVRIEDSYLHGWVYVDGAHQTAIGSNGGKNFTVVHNNLDCQSKGCSSALSLYGDFAPIDGALIEKNLFNTDGGYCTYGGSTSAKPYPIGTNIRYVDNRFGKKYGPKCGYYGPVATFEMHAGNEWRGNTWQDGSGEVKPQS
;
A
#
# COMPACT_ATOMS: atom_id res chain seq x y z
N MET A 1 -3.58 41.43 -66.40
CA MET A 1 -4.96 41.65 -65.92
C MET A 1 -5.92 41.15 -66.98
N THR A 2 -6.55 39.99 -66.75
CA THR A 2 -7.79 39.50 -67.40
C THR A 2 -8.14 38.15 -66.77
N ALA A 3 -9.37 37.66 -66.98
CA ALA A 3 -9.89 36.39 -66.48
C ALA A 3 -10.28 35.46 -67.65
N HIS A 4 -10.73 34.24 -67.31
CA HIS A 4 -11.66 33.28 -67.97
C HIS A 4 -11.40 31.90 -67.31
N GLU A 5 -12.35 31.03 -66.94
CA GLU A 5 -13.63 30.56 -67.53
C GLU A 5 -13.48 29.37 -68.50
N ASP A 6 -14.19 28.29 -68.13
CA ASP A 6 -14.99 27.33 -68.91
C ASP A 6 -14.41 26.30 -69.93
N GLU A 7 -14.64 25.03 -69.52
CA GLU A 7 -15.32 23.92 -70.22
C GLU A 7 -14.70 23.05 -71.36
N ALA A 8 -15.22 21.80 -71.36
CA ALA A 8 -15.43 20.85 -72.47
C ALA A 8 -14.25 20.18 -73.23
N ALA A 9 -14.08 18.86 -73.05
CA ALA A 9 -14.42 17.82 -74.07
C ALA A 9 -13.85 16.41 -73.75
N GLY A 10 -14.59 15.35 -74.13
CA GLY A 10 -14.14 13.93 -74.14
C GLY A 10 -13.93 13.42 -75.59
N PRO A 11 -14.17 12.13 -75.94
CA PRO A 11 -14.74 10.98 -75.19
C PRO A 11 -13.74 9.76 -75.21
N ASP A 12 -14.03 8.43 -75.18
CA ASP A 12 -15.23 7.57 -75.09
C ASP A 12 -14.81 6.14 -74.58
N ARG A 13 -15.79 5.21 -74.47
CA ARG A 13 -15.79 3.73 -74.66
C ARG A 13 -14.52 2.86 -74.44
N ALA A 14 -14.60 1.64 -73.87
CA ALA A 14 -15.74 0.82 -73.37
C ALA A 14 -15.21 -0.14 -72.25
N GLY A 15 -15.97 -0.55 -71.21
CA GLY A 15 -17.08 -1.53 -71.22
C GLY A 15 -16.66 -2.84 -70.48
N ARG A 16 -17.50 -3.71 -69.88
CA ARG A 16 -18.96 -3.71 -69.65
C ARG A 16 -19.41 -4.86 -68.68
N ARG A 17 -19.90 -4.53 -67.46
CA ARG A 17 -20.67 -5.40 -66.50
C ARG A 17 -19.89 -6.61 -65.93
N GLY A 18 -20.26 -7.28 -64.82
CA GLY A 18 -21.30 -7.21 -63.76
C GLY A 18 -21.23 -8.54 -62.95
N SER A 19 -21.85 -8.84 -61.80
CA SER A 19 -22.75 -8.22 -60.81
C SER A 19 -23.23 -9.38 -59.87
N HIS A 20 -23.80 -9.11 -58.69
CA HIS A 20 -24.23 -10.08 -57.63
C HIS A 20 -23.07 -10.73 -56.83
N GLY A 21 -23.20 -11.17 -55.57
CA GLY A 21 -24.32 -11.23 -54.61
C GLY A 21 -24.38 -12.60 -53.87
N ALA A 22 -24.86 -12.76 -52.63
CA ALA A 22 -25.35 -11.82 -51.60
C ALA A 22 -25.54 -12.51 -50.21
N ARG A 23 -25.86 -11.69 -49.18
CA ARG A 23 -26.60 -11.98 -47.91
C ARG A 23 -25.94 -12.72 -46.70
N GLU A 24 -26.30 -12.20 -45.50
CA GLU A 24 -26.25 -12.88 -44.19
C GLU A 24 -27.31 -14.01 -44.07
N PRO A 25 -27.32 -14.77 -42.95
CA PRO A 25 -28.40 -14.51 -41.98
C PRO A 25 -27.95 -14.38 -40.50
N ARG A 26 -28.88 -13.90 -39.63
CA ARG A 26 -28.67 -13.55 -38.21
C ARG A 26 -29.25 -14.60 -37.24
N GLY A 27 -28.75 -14.69 -36.00
CA GLY A 27 -29.23 -15.68 -35.00
C GLY A 27 -28.99 -15.39 -33.49
N ARG A 28 -29.78 -14.48 -32.90
CA ARG A 28 -30.19 -14.38 -31.47
C ARG A 28 -29.32 -14.94 -30.31
N MET A 29 -28.70 -14.01 -29.56
CA MET A 29 -28.99 -13.67 -28.15
C MET A 29 -29.45 -14.75 -27.14
N VAL A 30 -28.65 -15.00 -26.09
CA VAL A 30 -29.07 -15.45 -24.73
C VAL A 30 -28.18 -14.77 -23.67
N LEU A 31 -28.69 -14.56 -22.44
CA LEU A 31 -27.99 -13.95 -21.30
C LEU A 31 -27.52 -15.03 -20.30
N ALA A 32 -26.35 -14.87 -19.67
CA ALA A 32 -25.94 -15.67 -18.50
C ALA A 32 -24.99 -14.89 -17.57
N ILE A 33 -25.26 -14.91 -16.27
CA ILE A 33 -24.39 -14.38 -15.20
C ILE A 33 -24.01 -15.55 -14.29
N LEU A 34 -22.71 -15.77 -14.13
CA LEU A 34 -22.00 -16.59 -13.12
C LEU A 34 -20.50 -16.36 -13.42
N GLY A 35 -19.56 -16.31 -12.48
CA GLY A 35 -19.63 -16.51 -11.04
C GLY A 35 -18.21 -16.85 -10.55
N ALA A 36 -17.39 -15.84 -10.29
CA ALA A 36 -15.96 -16.02 -10.00
C ALA A 36 -15.73 -16.60 -8.60
N LEU A 37 -15.57 -17.92 -8.53
CA LEU A 37 -15.27 -18.66 -7.30
C LEU A 37 -13.76 -18.64 -6.97
N LEU A 38 -13.41 -18.78 -5.69
CA LEU A 38 -12.02 -18.97 -5.26
C LEU A 38 -11.36 -20.18 -5.93
N VAL A 39 -10.10 -20.01 -6.35
CA VAL A 39 -9.15 -21.11 -6.55
C VAL A 39 -7.85 -20.76 -5.80
N MET A 40 -7.78 -21.18 -4.54
CA MET A 40 -6.53 -21.26 -3.78
C MET A 40 -5.89 -22.62 -4.07
N VAL A 41 -4.77 -22.64 -4.81
CA VAL A 41 -3.94 -23.84 -4.99
C VAL A 41 -2.52 -23.51 -4.55
N ALA A 42 -2.02 -24.24 -3.56
CA ALA A 42 -0.67 -24.06 -3.03
C ALA A 42 0.37 -24.65 -4.00
N GLY A 43 1.34 -23.84 -4.43
CA GLY A 43 2.43 -24.23 -5.33
C GLY A 43 3.80 -24.11 -4.67
N ALA A 44 4.15 -25.04 -3.78
CA ALA A 44 5.46 -25.05 -3.10
C ALA A 44 6.56 -25.66 -4.00
N THR A 45 7.07 -24.89 -4.97
CA THR A 45 8.15 -25.32 -5.87
C THR A 45 9.53 -25.07 -5.25
N LEU A 46 10.12 -26.13 -4.67
CA LEU A 46 11.47 -26.12 -4.10
C LEU A 46 12.54 -26.05 -5.20
N PHE A 47 13.16 -24.88 -5.41
CA PHE A 47 14.35 -24.77 -6.25
C PHE A 47 15.53 -25.55 -5.65
N ARG A 48 16.07 -26.51 -6.39
CA ARG A 48 17.38 -27.12 -6.12
C ARG A 48 18.33 -26.86 -7.28
N PHE A 49 19.55 -26.43 -6.94
CA PHE A 49 20.62 -26.19 -7.90
C PHE A 49 21.13 -27.50 -8.52
N ILE A 50 21.61 -27.41 -9.76
CA ILE A 50 22.37 -28.47 -10.42
C ILE A 50 23.86 -28.18 -10.24
N GLY A 51 24.60 -29.16 -9.71
CA GLY A 51 26.07 -29.18 -9.61
C GLY A 51 26.55 -30.63 -9.70
N PRO A 52 27.62 -30.98 -10.46
CA PRO A 52 27.86 -32.36 -10.89
C PRO A 52 28.93 -33.13 -10.07
N GLY A 53 28.71 -34.45 -9.92
CA GLY A 53 29.71 -35.45 -9.51
C GLY A 53 30.08 -35.45 -8.01
N THR A 54 30.36 -36.58 -7.36
CA THR A 54 30.82 -37.90 -7.85
C THR A 54 30.11 -39.08 -7.14
N ALA A 55 30.66 -40.31 -7.19
CA ALA A 55 29.90 -41.57 -7.01
C ALA A 55 30.27 -42.40 -5.76
N ARG A 56 29.55 -43.53 -5.58
CA ARG A 56 29.59 -44.56 -4.51
C ARG A 56 28.76 -44.25 -3.26
N GLU A 57 28.14 -45.23 -2.57
CA GLU A 57 27.74 -46.62 -2.90
C GLU A 57 26.54 -46.99 -1.98
N PRO A 58 25.73 -48.04 -2.26
CA PRO A 58 24.50 -48.31 -1.51
C PRO A 58 24.70 -49.27 -0.32
N VAL A 59 23.91 -49.07 0.75
CA VAL A 59 23.68 -50.03 1.84
C VAL A 59 22.16 -50.13 2.07
N ALA A 60 21.68 -51.31 2.46
CA ALA A 60 20.28 -51.72 2.32
C ALA A 60 19.47 -51.75 3.64
N ASP A 61 18.15 -51.91 3.45
CA ASP A 61 17.12 -52.48 4.33
C ASP A 61 16.92 -51.98 5.77
N ALA A 62 15.70 -51.49 6.02
CA ALA A 62 14.85 -51.95 7.12
C ALA A 62 13.36 -51.70 6.78
N ARG A 63 12.46 -52.55 7.30
CA ARG A 63 10.99 -52.51 7.05
C ARG A 63 10.20 -52.26 8.35
N ALA A 64 8.94 -51.85 8.15
CA ALA A 64 7.83 -51.79 9.13
C ALA A 64 7.94 -50.73 10.27
N GLY A 65 6.83 -50.28 10.87
CA GLY A 65 5.42 -50.42 10.46
C GLY A 65 4.41 -50.25 11.61
N ALA A 66 3.26 -49.63 11.32
CA ALA A 66 2.07 -49.46 12.19
C ALA A 66 2.27 -48.67 13.52
N ALA A 67 1.24 -48.31 14.30
CA ALA A 67 -0.05 -47.63 13.99
C ALA A 67 -0.79 -47.28 15.31
N ALA A 68 -1.36 -46.06 15.41
CA ALA A 68 -2.38 -45.64 16.40
C ALA A 68 -1.97 -45.74 17.91
N SER A 69 -2.72 -45.30 18.94
CA SER A 69 -4.05 -44.65 19.10
C SER A 69 -4.03 -43.64 20.27
N SER A 70 -5.01 -42.73 20.36
CA SER A 70 -5.26 -41.89 21.55
C SER A 70 -6.33 -42.48 22.49
N PRO A 71 -6.25 -42.25 23.81
CA PRO A 71 -7.35 -42.46 24.77
C PRO A 71 -8.07 -41.14 25.14
N ALA A 72 -9.25 -41.21 25.79
CA ALA A 72 -10.03 -40.03 26.19
C ALA A 72 -10.89 -40.25 27.45
N LEU A 73 -11.18 -39.15 28.17
CA LEU A 73 -12.29 -38.96 29.14
C LEU A 73 -12.19 -39.79 30.46
N PRO A 74 -12.94 -39.49 31.56
CA PRO A 74 -14.27 -38.86 31.64
C PRO A 74 -14.43 -37.62 32.56
N SER A 75 -15.67 -37.09 32.59
CA SER A 75 -16.14 -35.97 33.42
C SER A 75 -16.92 -36.43 34.66
N GLY A 76 -17.15 -35.53 35.63
CA GLY A 76 -18.04 -35.73 36.78
C GLY A 76 -18.61 -34.40 37.31
N THR A 77 -19.80 -34.44 37.93
CA THR A 77 -20.65 -33.25 38.18
C THR A 77 -21.38 -33.34 39.53
N ALA A 78 -21.33 -32.29 40.38
CA ALA A 78 -22.37 -31.97 41.39
C ALA A 78 -22.13 -30.63 42.14
N ALA A 79 -23.24 -30.03 42.61
CA ALA A 79 -23.42 -28.93 43.58
C ALA A 79 -24.85 -29.12 44.19
N PRO A 80 -25.46 -28.28 45.09
CA PRO A 80 -25.04 -27.07 45.83
C PRO A 80 -24.83 -27.39 47.37
N THR A 81 -25.13 -26.67 48.46
CA THR A 81 -25.97 -25.49 48.87
C THR A 81 -25.40 -24.78 50.14
N GLY A 82 -25.97 -23.62 50.53
CA GLY A 82 -25.91 -23.06 51.91
C GLY A 82 -25.86 -21.52 51.99
N ALA A 83 -26.49 -20.89 53.00
CA ALA A 83 -26.51 -19.41 53.15
C ALA A 83 -26.73 -18.87 54.60
N GLY A 84 -25.97 -17.83 54.97
CA GLY A 84 -26.22 -16.87 56.09
C GLY A 84 -25.93 -17.36 57.52
N PRO A 85 -26.01 -16.47 58.57
CA PRO A 85 -26.14 -15.00 58.53
C PRO A 85 -25.23 -14.19 59.52
N SER A 86 -25.11 -12.89 59.25
CA SER A 86 -24.93 -11.70 60.14
C SER A 86 -24.34 -11.80 61.58
N ALA A 87 -23.35 -10.94 61.86
CA ALA A 87 -23.05 -10.39 63.21
C ALA A 87 -22.56 -8.92 63.12
N LYS A 88 -22.70 -8.11 64.18
CA LYS A 88 -22.46 -6.64 64.19
C LYS A 88 -21.83 -6.15 65.51
N PRO A 89 -20.73 -5.37 65.44
CA PRO A 89 -20.66 -4.04 66.09
C PRO A 89 -20.01 -2.98 65.14
N SER A 90 -19.93 -1.66 65.37
CA SER A 90 -20.59 -0.64 66.21
C SER A 90 -19.53 0.43 66.57
N ALA A 91 -19.67 1.66 66.04
CA ALA A 91 -19.07 2.94 66.48
C ALA A 91 -17.54 3.02 66.82
N THR A 92 -16.67 3.65 65.99
CA THR A 92 -16.22 5.09 65.98
C THR A 92 -15.50 5.63 67.24
N PRO A 93 -14.58 6.64 67.15
CA PRO A 93 -14.17 7.45 65.98
C PRO A 93 -12.63 7.70 65.79
N SER A 94 -12.31 8.44 64.72
CA SER A 94 -11.22 9.44 64.60
C SER A 94 -9.84 9.04 64.03
N GLY A 95 -9.36 9.84 63.05
CA GLY A 95 -8.07 10.51 63.27
C GLY A 95 -6.83 10.22 62.40
N SER A 96 -6.91 9.97 61.09
CA SER A 96 -5.76 10.29 60.20
C SER A 96 -6.12 10.43 58.72
N SER A 97 -6.03 11.67 58.19
CA SER A 97 -6.24 11.96 56.77
C SER A 97 -4.96 11.72 55.96
N ARG A 98 -4.75 10.50 55.48
CA ARG A 98 -3.68 10.19 54.52
C ARG A 98 -3.88 11.04 53.25
N PRO A 99 -2.86 11.77 52.75
CA PRO A 99 -3.05 12.71 51.65
C PRO A 99 -3.49 12.00 50.37
N SER A 100 -4.53 12.55 49.74
CA SER A 100 -4.97 12.11 48.41
C SER A 100 -3.84 12.33 47.40
N ARG A 101 -3.49 11.31 46.63
CA ARG A 101 -2.58 11.50 45.48
C ARG A 101 -3.35 12.29 44.42
N ALA A 102 -2.87 13.50 44.15
CA ALA A 102 -3.39 14.34 43.08
C ALA A 102 -3.42 13.56 41.74
N PRO A 103 -4.38 13.85 40.84
CA PRO A 103 -4.41 13.24 39.51
C PRO A 103 -3.06 13.39 38.82
N ALA A 104 -2.50 12.30 38.31
CA ALA A 104 -1.27 12.35 37.54
C ALA A 104 -1.51 13.24 36.31
N THR A 105 -0.88 14.41 36.29
CA THR A 105 -0.95 15.34 35.17
C THR A 105 -0.41 14.63 33.94
N ARG A 106 -1.30 14.30 32.98
CA ARG A 106 -0.88 13.78 31.68
C ARG A 106 0.09 14.80 31.09
N LYS A 107 1.35 14.41 30.96
CA LYS A 107 2.35 15.14 30.17
C LYS A 107 1.67 15.48 28.83
N PRO A 108 1.64 16.75 28.39
CA PRO A 108 1.05 17.09 27.11
C PRO A 108 1.65 16.20 26.02
N GLU A 109 0.77 15.51 25.28
CA GLU A 109 1.16 14.85 24.04
C GLU A 109 1.83 15.92 23.16
N PRO A 110 3.00 15.63 22.54
CA PRO A 110 3.75 16.65 21.83
C PRO A 110 2.92 17.17 20.64
N LYS A 111 2.24 18.29 20.88
CA LYS A 111 1.44 19.02 19.89
C LYS A 111 2.29 19.17 18.65
N SER A 112 1.92 18.46 17.58
CA SER A 112 2.72 18.33 16.37
C SER A 112 3.14 19.73 15.92
N ALA A 113 4.43 20.03 16.05
CA ALA A 113 4.96 21.33 15.72
C ALA A 113 4.82 21.48 14.21
N ALA A 114 3.97 22.40 13.77
CA ALA A 114 3.82 22.70 12.36
C ALA A 114 5.21 23.00 11.80
N GLY A 115 5.70 22.12 10.93
CA GLY A 115 6.96 22.33 10.24
C GLY A 115 6.89 23.63 9.42
N PRO A 116 8.04 24.23 9.06
CA PRO A 116 8.03 25.30 8.06
C PRO A 116 7.28 24.78 6.83
N SER A 117 6.22 25.50 6.43
CA SER A 117 5.34 25.08 5.34
C SER A 117 6.18 24.83 4.09
N GLY A 118 6.18 23.58 3.61
CA GLY A 118 6.90 23.21 2.40
C GLY A 118 6.33 23.89 1.16
N PRO A 119 6.92 23.63 -0.03
CA PRO A 119 6.37 24.09 -1.29
C PRO A 119 4.97 23.51 -1.58
N CYS A 120 4.57 22.40 -0.94
CA CYS A 120 3.19 21.93 -0.95
C CYS A 120 2.33 22.73 0.02
N GLY A 121 1.18 23.24 -0.47
CA GLY A 121 0.20 23.92 0.36
C GLY A 121 -0.30 23.02 1.49
N ALA A 122 -0.47 23.58 2.68
CA ALA A 122 -0.89 22.83 3.86
C ALA A 122 -2.37 22.37 3.77
N PHE A 123 -2.65 21.22 4.38
CA PHE A 123 -3.99 20.68 4.59
C PHE A 123 -5.02 21.76 4.99
N PRO A 124 -6.19 21.86 4.31
CA PRO A 124 -6.81 20.86 3.44
C PRO A 124 -6.43 20.93 1.95
N SER A 125 -5.36 21.62 1.58
CA SER A 125 -4.66 21.35 0.31
C SER A 125 -3.96 19.97 0.37
N PHE A 126 -3.52 19.46 -0.79
CA PHE A 126 -2.81 18.19 -0.90
C PHE A 126 -1.64 18.29 -1.88
N PRO A 127 -0.62 17.42 -1.76
CA PRO A 127 0.50 17.39 -2.70
C PRO A 127 0.09 17.05 -4.14
N ASP A 128 0.79 17.63 -5.09
CA ASP A 128 0.73 17.26 -6.51
C ASP A 128 2.13 17.41 -7.16
N ALA A 129 2.21 17.19 -8.48
CA ALA A 129 3.47 17.26 -9.24
C ALA A 129 4.12 18.67 -9.27
N SER A 130 3.39 19.73 -8.93
CA SER A 130 3.94 21.10 -8.88
C SER A 130 4.74 21.40 -7.61
N CYS A 131 4.57 20.59 -6.54
CA CYS A 131 5.23 20.79 -5.25
C CYS A 131 6.01 19.58 -4.73
N THR A 132 5.94 18.45 -5.45
CA THR A 132 6.69 17.21 -5.16
C THR A 132 7.77 16.96 -6.21
N GLY A 133 8.56 15.91 -6.02
CA GLY A 133 9.66 15.59 -6.94
C GLY A 133 10.77 16.65 -6.94
N TRP A 134 11.64 16.64 -7.95
CA TRP A 134 12.75 17.60 -8.04
C TRP A 134 12.40 18.88 -8.82
N GLN A 135 11.40 18.83 -9.71
CA GLN A 135 11.18 19.86 -10.73
C GLN A 135 10.94 21.25 -10.13
N HIS A 136 10.10 21.31 -9.09
CA HIS A 136 9.75 22.55 -8.39
C HIS A 136 10.95 23.25 -7.72
N THR A 137 12.09 22.56 -7.55
CA THR A 137 13.30 23.10 -6.91
C THR A 137 14.22 23.85 -7.87
N GLY A 138 13.94 23.82 -9.17
CA GLY A 138 14.75 24.49 -10.21
C GLY A 138 16.16 23.92 -10.43
N VAL A 139 16.50 22.78 -9.80
CA VAL A 139 17.82 22.16 -9.91
C VAL A 139 18.08 21.61 -11.32
N LYS A 140 19.33 21.76 -11.81
CA LYS A 140 19.79 21.06 -13.02
C LYS A 140 20.40 19.72 -12.61
N LEU A 141 19.77 18.61 -12.99
CA LEU A 141 20.26 17.28 -12.64
C LEU A 141 21.54 16.91 -13.41
N ARG A 142 22.45 16.20 -12.75
CA ARG A 142 23.59 15.49 -13.37
C ARG A 142 23.41 13.98 -13.23
N THR A 143 23.94 13.19 -14.15
CA THR A 143 23.94 11.73 -14.03
C THR A 143 24.75 11.29 -12.80
N CYS A 144 24.21 10.38 -12.00
CA CYS A 144 24.85 9.81 -10.81
C CYS A 144 24.79 8.26 -10.87
N ASN A 145 25.72 7.58 -10.20
CA ASN A 145 25.69 6.13 -10.08
C ASN A 145 24.54 5.70 -9.14
N GLY A 146 23.73 4.72 -9.57
CA GLY A 146 22.60 4.19 -8.82
C GLY A 146 22.97 3.27 -7.66
N THR A 147 24.16 2.67 -7.63
CA THR A 147 24.56 1.76 -6.54
C THR A 147 25.31 2.51 -5.44
N ILE A 148 24.70 2.63 -4.26
CA ILE A 148 25.25 3.39 -3.13
C ILE A 148 25.76 2.45 -2.03
N THR A 149 27.07 2.26 -1.95
CA THR A 149 27.75 1.34 -1.01
C THR A 149 28.40 2.02 0.20
N ARG A 150 28.49 3.36 0.22
CA ARG A 150 29.14 4.12 1.31
C ARG A 150 28.12 4.72 2.27
N ALA A 151 28.22 4.36 3.55
CA ALA A 151 27.34 4.91 4.60
C ALA A 151 27.49 6.43 4.78
N ASN A 152 26.40 7.09 5.21
CA ASN A 152 26.28 8.54 5.36
C ASN A 152 26.50 9.35 4.06
N THR A 153 26.36 8.71 2.90
CA THR A 153 26.48 9.37 1.59
C THR A 153 25.35 10.40 1.42
N LYS A 154 25.70 11.59 0.96
CA LYS A 154 24.77 12.68 0.63
C LYS A 154 24.86 12.97 -0.87
N LEU A 155 23.72 12.89 -1.55
CA LEU A 155 23.58 13.23 -2.97
C LEU A 155 22.46 14.27 -3.12
N ASP A 156 22.65 15.16 -4.09
CA ASP A 156 21.73 16.26 -4.38
C ASP A 156 21.80 16.57 -5.88
N GLY A 157 20.69 16.87 -6.54
CA GLY A 157 20.69 17.20 -7.98
C GLY A 157 21.12 16.04 -8.88
N CYS A 158 20.76 14.80 -8.53
CA CYS A 158 21.15 13.58 -9.26
C CYS A 158 20.05 13.04 -10.16
N ARG A 159 20.45 12.48 -11.30
CA ARG A 159 19.63 11.64 -12.18
C ARG A 159 20.20 10.22 -12.19
N PHE A 160 19.42 9.24 -11.74
CA PHE A 160 19.81 7.83 -11.70
C PHE A 160 19.05 7.07 -12.79
N LEU A 161 19.76 6.66 -13.86
CA LEU A 161 19.16 6.19 -15.13
C LEU A 161 18.67 4.72 -15.14
N LYS A 162 18.87 3.97 -14.04
CA LYS A 162 18.62 2.52 -13.96
C LYS A 162 18.20 2.09 -12.55
N GLY A 163 17.29 2.85 -11.95
CA GLY A 163 16.93 2.71 -10.54
C GLY A 163 18.02 3.18 -9.57
N LEU A 164 17.80 2.88 -8.30
CA LEU A 164 18.66 3.24 -7.17
C LEU A 164 18.79 2.04 -6.22
N THR A 165 19.99 1.50 -6.09
CA THR A 165 20.30 0.33 -5.25
C THR A 165 21.05 0.76 -4.00
N ILE A 166 20.43 0.65 -2.84
CA ILE A 166 21.03 1.02 -1.55
C ILE A 166 21.69 -0.21 -0.92
N GLN A 167 22.98 -0.06 -0.60
CA GLN A 167 23.81 -1.05 0.09
C GLN A 167 24.58 -0.38 1.24
N ALA A 168 23.96 0.64 1.85
CA ALA A 168 24.61 1.56 2.78
C ALA A 168 23.60 2.19 3.76
N LYS A 169 24.06 2.48 4.99
CA LYS A 169 23.23 3.11 6.02
C LYS A 169 23.26 4.65 5.96
N ASN A 170 22.18 5.30 6.40
CA ASN A 170 22.03 6.75 6.53
C ASN A 170 22.27 7.53 5.22
N VAL A 171 21.90 6.97 4.07
CA VAL A 171 22.02 7.66 2.78
C VAL A 171 20.96 8.77 2.69
N SER A 172 21.37 9.97 2.26
CA SER A 172 20.45 11.10 2.05
C SER A 172 20.53 11.53 0.59
N ILE A 173 19.39 11.58 -0.09
CA ILE A 173 19.28 12.02 -1.49
C ILE A 173 18.21 13.12 -1.57
N THR A 174 18.59 14.25 -2.13
CA THR A 174 17.71 15.42 -2.26
C THR A 174 17.57 15.88 -3.70
N ARG A 175 16.43 16.50 -4.06
CA ARG A 175 16.24 17.23 -5.33
C ARG A 175 16.71 16.43 -6.55
N SER A 176 16.21 15.20 -6.69
CA SER A 176 16.77 14.20 -7.64
C SER A 176 15.68 13.41 -8.38
N ARG A 177 16.06 12.72 -9.46
CA ARG A 177 15.19 11.78 -10.19
C ARG A 177 15.79 10.38 -10.25
N VAL A 178 15.01 9.39 -9.90
CA VAL A 178 15.27 7.96 -10.14
C VAL A 178 14.41 7.54 -11.32
N GLU A 179 15.04 6.99 -12.36
CA GLU A 179 14.37 6.40 -13.53
C GLU A 179 14.45 4.87 -13.37
N GLY A 180 13.35 4.26 -12.93
CA GLY A 180 13.29 2.89 -12.38
C GLY A 180 12.94 2.87 -10.89
N LEU A 181 13.20 1.74 -10.23
CA LEU A 181 12.81 1.48 -8.84
C LEU A 181 13.93 1.85 -7.83
N VAL A 182 13.55 2.08 -6.57
CA VAL A 182 14.45 2.20 -5.41
C VAL A 182 14.40 0.91 -4.59
N GLY A 183 15.54 0.27 -4.35
CA GLY A 183 15.59 -1.01 -3.66
C GLY A 183 16.86 -1.25 -2.85
N ALA A 184 16.72 -2.12 -1.85
CA ALA A 184 17.81 -2.73 -1.10
C ALA A 184 18.29 -4.03 -1.77
N THR A 185 19.23 -4.75 -1.14
CA THR A 185 19.59 -6.12 -1.55
C THR A 185 19.75 -7.03 -0.33
N TYR A 186 19.95 -8.33 -0.57
CA TYR A 186 20.28 -9.30 0.48
C TYR A 186 21.54 -8.93 1.30
N LEU A 187 22.40 -8.02 0.81
CA LEU A 187 23.59 -7.54 1.53
C LEU A 187 23.24 -6.55 2.66
N THR A 188 21.99 -6.07 2.72
CA THR A 188 21.46 -5.22 3.80
C THR A 188 20.18 -5.81 4.41
N ASP A 189 20.00 -7.14 4.32
CA ASP A 189 18.79 -7.85 4.76
C ASP A 189 17.49 -7.27 4.17
N TRP A 190 17.58 -6.70 2.95
CA TRP A 190 16.52 -5.95 2.24
C TRP A 190 16.04 -4.65 2.91
N SER A 191 16.74 -4.18 3.95
CA SER A 191 16.55 -2.83 4.51
C SER A 191 17.26 -1.74 3.69
N LEU A 192 16.60 -0.59 3.54
CA LEU A 192 17.18 0.63 2.95
C LEU A 192 18.04 1.43 3.96
N GLY A 193 18.19 0.94 5.19
CA GLY A 193 19.25 1.33 6.12
C GLY A 193 19.17 2.75 6.67
N GLY A 194 17.99 3.36 6.72
CA GLY A 194 17.80 4.77 7.08
C GLY A 194 17.94 5.71 5.88
N LEU A 195 17.47 5.29 4.70
CA LEU A 195 17.44 6.11 3.50
C LEU A 195 16.51 7.31 3.69
N LYS A 196 16.99 8.52 3.37
CA LYS A 196 16.16 9.73 3.30
C LYS A 196 16.11 10.29 1.89
N LEU A 197 14.93 10.29 1.31
CA LEU A 197 14.59 10.97 0.06
C LEU A 197 13.80 12.26 0.37
N VAL A 198 14.22 13.39 -0.19
CA VAL A 198 13.49 14.68 -0.08
C VAL A 198 13.46 15.37 -1.43
N ASP A 199 12.29 15.78 -1.91
CA ASP A 199 12.14 16.39 -3.24
C ASP A 199 12.67 15.45 -4.35
N VAL A 200 12.30 14.16 -4.28
CA VAL A 200 12.77 13.12 -5.20
C VAL A 200 11.62 12.59 -6.05
N GLU A 201 11.82 12.58 -7.36
CA GLU A 201 10.95 11.87 -8.30
C GLU A 201 11.43 10.41 -8.45
N ILE A 202 10.51 9.45 -8.37
CA ILE A 202 10.73 8.05 -8.73
C ILE A 202 9.77 7.74 -9.87
N ASP A 203 10.31 7.52 -11.06
CA ASP A 203 9.58 7.38 -12.31
C ASP A 203 9.94 6.05 -12.98
N GLY A 204 9.00 5.11 -13.07
CA GLY A 204 9.18 3.84 -13.79
C GLY A 204 9.11 3.96 -15.32
N GLY A 205 8.94 5.17 -15.87
CA GLY A 205 8.95 5.45 -17.30
C GLY A 205 7.77 4.87 -18.07
N GLY A 206 6.72 4.39 -17.39
CA GLY A 206 5.53 3.79 -17.99
C GLY A 206 5.74 2.39 -18.61
N GLY A 207 6.97 1.86 -18.59
CA GLY A 207 7.33 0.56 -19.15
C GLY A 207 8.03 -0.39 -18.19
N VAL A 208 8.40 0.07 -16.99
CA VAL A 208 8.98 -0.79 -15.94
C VAL A 208 7.86 -1.36 -15.08
N ASP A 209 7.59 -2.66 -15.27
CA ASP A 209 7.48 -3.69 -14.21
C ASP A 209 6.49 -4.82 -14.58
N PRO A 210 6.95 -5.98 -15.09
CA PRO A 210 6.09 -7.12 -15.42
C PRO A 210 5.56 -7.90 -14.19
N ASN A 211 5.89 -7.52 -12.95
CA ASN A 211 5.64 -8.31 -11.75
C ASN A 211 4.84 -7.59 -10.64
N GLY A 212 4.59 -6.28 -10.75
CA GLY A 212 3.90 -5.51 -9.71
C GLY A 212 4.73 -5.31 -8.43
N GLN A 213 6.03 -5.12 -8.58
CA GLN A 213 6.95 -4.61 -7.57
C GLN A 213 6.60 -3.18 -7.13
N ALA A 214 7.16 -2.75 -6.00
CA ALA A 214 7.04 -1.39 -5.50
C ALA A 214 8.11 -0.47 -6.10
N ALA A 215 7.76 0.80 -6.31
CA ALA A 215 8.70 1.88 -6.62
C ALA A 215 9.76 2.08 -5.53
N ILE A 216 9.41 1.80 -4.28
CA ILE A 216 10.32 1.81 -3.13
C ILE A 216 9.84 0.83 -2.04
N GLY A 217 10.78 0.11 -1.41
CA GLY A 217 10.49 -0.71 -0.24
C GLY A 217 11.71 -1.48 0.31
N SER A 218 11.62 -2.09 1.49
CA SER A 218 10.44 -2.13 2.38
C SER A 218 10.69 -1.56 3.78
N ASP A 219 11.93 -1.52 4.24
CA ASP A 219 12.31 -1.16 5.61
C ASP A 219 13.23 0.05 5.68
N ASP A 220 13.14 0.79 6.79
CA ASP A 220 14.03 1.88 7.22
C ASP A 220 14.23 2.98 6.14
N TYR A 221 13.14 3.63 5.72
CA TYR A 221 13.23 4.78 4.81
C TYR A 221 12.25 5.92 5.12
N THR A 222 12.60 7.10 4.60
CA THR A 222 11.81 8.33 4.69
C THR A 222 11.69 8.97 3.31
N CYS A 223 10.47 9.16 2.83
CA CYS A 223 10.12 9.95 1.65
C CYS A 223 9.41 11.23 2.09
N ILE A 224 9.95 12.40 1.73
CA ILE A 224 9.31 13.70 1.97
C ILE A 224 9.18 14.43 0.63
N ARG A 225 7.96 14.86 0.26
CA ARG A 225 7.66 15.47 -1.04
C ARG A 225 8.16 14.65 -2.24
N CYS A 226 8.09 13.33 -2.12
CA CYS A 226 8.42 12.45 -3.22
C CYS A 226 7.27 12.41 -4.24
N HIS A 227 7.62 12.30 -5.52
CA HIS A 227 6.68 12.14 -6.62
C HIS A 227 6.91 10.76 -7.22
N ILE A 228 5.98 9.83 -7.01
CA ILE A 228 6.18 8.41 -7.35
C ILE A 228 5.13 8.00 -8.37
N HIS A 229 5.58 7.58 -9.56
CA HIS A 229 4.71 7.25 -10.68
C HIS A 229 5.36 6.34 -11.72
N GLY A 230 4.57 5.84 -12.68
CA GLY A 230 5.06 5.09 -13.83
C GLY A 230 5.54 3.66 -13.54
N THR A 231 5.23 3.12 -12.35
CA THR A 231 5.68 1.81 -11.82
C THR A 231 4.51 0.84 -11.61
N GLY A 232 4.81 -0.45 -11.34
CA GLY A 232 3.79 -1.47 -11.04
C GLY A 232 3.08 -1.28 -9.69
N ARG A 233 3.69 -0.63 -8.70
CA ARG A 233 3.06 -0.12 -7.46
C ARG A 233 3.78 1.13 -6.97
N GLY A 234 3.17 1.86 -6.05
CA GLY A 234 3.83 2.93 -5.31
C GLY A 234 4.78 2.38 -4.24
N ALA A 235 4.59 2.75 -2.98
CA ALA A 235 5.50 2.39 -1.89
C ALA A 235 5.09 1.08 -1.17
N ASN A 236 6.05 0.30 -0.69
CA ASN A 236 5.83 -0.81 0.23
C ASN A 236 6.46 -0.55 1.60
N MET A 237 5.80 -0.95 2.68
CA MET A 237 6.22 -0.70 4.06
C MET A 237 6.26 -1.99 4.89
N ALA A 238 7.39 -2.25 5.57
CA ALA A 238 7.55 -3.32 6.53
C ALA A 238 7.96 -2.78 7.92
N ASN A 239 9.10 -2.11 8.08
CA ASN A 239 9.46 -1.47 9.37
C ASN A 239 9.98 -0.04 9.19
N ASN A 240 9.63 0.85 10.13
CA ASN A 240 10.23 2.19 10.29
C ASN A 240 10.13 3.09 9.04
N VAL A 241 8.92 3.21 8.47
CA VAL A 241 8.70 3.95 7.21
C VAL A 241 7.96 5.26 7.45
N ARG A 242 8.49 6.35 6.88
CA ARG A 242 7.81 7.65 6.80
C ARG A 242 7.57 8.05 5.34
N ILE A 243 6.33 8.38 4.99
CA ILE A 243 5.95 8.94 3.69
C ILE A 243 5.11 10.19 3.99
N GLU A 244 5.63 11.36 3.60
CA GLU A 244 5.11 12.67 4.00
C GLU A 244 5.09 13.66 2.84
N ASP A 245 4.07 14.53 2.79
CA ASP A 245 3.88 15.56 1.75
C ASP A 245 4.01 15.04 0.30
N SER A 246 3.83 13.73 0.05
CA SER A 246 4.20 13.07 -1.21
C SER A 246 3.00 12.80 -2.11
N TYR A 247 3.24 12.68 -3.42
CA TYR A 247 2.22 12.36 -4.44
C TYR A 247 2.54 11.02 -5.11
N LEU A 248 1.61 10.07 -5.04
CA LEU A 248 1.76 8.71 -5.52
C LEU A 248 0.60 8.36 -6.46
N HIS A 249 0.87 8.15 -7.75
CA HIS A 249 -0.17 8.00 -8.80
C HIS A 249 0.36 7.29 -10.06
N GLY A 250 -0.53 6.96 -11.01
CA GLY A 250 -0.13 6.62 -12.40
C GLY A 250 0.59 5.28 -12.56
N TRP A 251 -0.08 4.18 -12.21
CA TRP A 251 0.51 2.84 -12.19
C TRP A 251 0.47 2.12 -13.54
N VAL A 252 1.52 1.35 -13.83
CA VAL A 252 1.62 0.49 -15.02
C VAL A 252 0.90 -0.82 -14.72
N TYR A 253 -0.29 -1.04 -15.30
CA TYR A 253 -1.02 -2.29 -15.11
C TYR A 253 -0.38 -3.46 -15.88
N VAL A 254 -0.27 -4.59 -15.20
CA VAL A 254 0.06 -5.89 -15.79
C VAL A 254 -1.02 -6.89 -15.40
N ASP A 255 -1.38 -7.79 -16.31
CA ASP A 255 -2.51 -8.69 -16.11
C ASP A 255 -2.36 -9.58 -14.87
N GLY A 256 -3.41 -9.65 -14.05
CA GLY A 256 -3.38 -10.32 -12.74
C GLY A 256 -2.60 -9.59 -11.62
N ALA A 257 -1.85 -8.52 -11.90
CA ALA A 257 -1.10 -7.81 -10.87
C ALA A 257 -2.02 -6.94 -9.99
N HIS A 258 -2.09 -7.25 -8.68
CA HIS A 258 -2.67 -6.33 -7.69
C HIS A 258 -1.80 -5.08 -7.55
N GLN A 259 -2.43 -3.90 -7.40
CA GLN A 259 -1.76 -2.61 -7.31
C GLN A 259 -2.30 -1.76 -6.14
N THR A 260 -1.46 -0.88 -5.59
CA THR A 260 -1.83 0.10 -4.55
C THR A 260 -0.80 1.23 -4.55
N ALA A 261 -1.19 2.42 -4.08
CA ALA A 261 -0.26 3.55 -3.95
C ALA A 261 0.65 3.39 -2.72
N ILE A 262 0.16 2.85 -1.61
CA ILE A 262 0.97 2.41 -0.46
C ILE A 262 0.48 1.06 0.06
N GLY A 263 1.38 0.08 0.18
CA GLY A 263 1.06 -1.27 0.67
C GLY A 263 1.92 -1.71 1.86
N SER A 264 1.35 -2.52 2.76
CA SER A 264 2.09 -3.31 3.74
C SER A 264 1.52 -4.71 3.85
N ASN A 265 2.42 -5.69 3.97
CA ASN A 265 2.09 -7.11 4.16
C ASN A 265 2.50 -7.62 5.56
N GLY A 266 2.74 -6.70 6.50
CA GLY A 266 3.11 -6.97 7.88
C GLY A 266 4.23 -6.04 8.35
N GLY A 267 4.29 -5.81 9.66
CA GLY A 267 5.32 -4.99 10.31
C GLY A 267 4.77 -3.70 10.92
N LYS A 268 5.64 -2.72 11.18
CA LYS A 268 5.37 -1.69 12.20
C LYS A 268 6.06 -0.34 12.03
N ASN A 269 5.61 0.63 12.84
CA ASN A 269 6.14 1.98 12.90
C ASN A 269 6.05 2.71 11.55
N PHE A 270 4.80 2.89 11.09
CA PHE A 270 4.47 3.59 9.85
C PHE A 270 3.98 5.00 10.13
N THR A 271 4.42 5.97 9.32
CA THR A 271 3.93 7.34 9.35
C THR A 271 3.62 7.80 7.93
N VAL A 272 2.33 7.81 7.58
CA VAL A 272 1.80 8.20 6.27
C VAL A 272 1.00 9.49 6.48
N VAL A 273 1.61 10.65 6.21
CA VAL A 273 1.06 11.96 6.61
C VAL A 273 0.96 12.92 5.43
N HIS A 274 -0.20 13.55 5.24
CA HIS A 274 -0.39 14.65 4.30
C HIS A 274 -0.02 14.30 2.83
N ASN A 275 -0.24 13.05 2.42
CA ASN A 275 0.03 12.60 1.05
C ASN A 275 -1.22 12.68 0.16
N ASN A 276 -1.00 12.68 -1.15
CA ASN A 276 -2.03 12.44 -2.15
C ASN A 276 -1.80 11.07 -2.78
N LEU A 277 -2.71 10.13 -2.51
CA LEU A 277 -2.59 8.72 -2.87
C LEU A 277 -3.68 8.34 -3.87
N ASP A 278 -3.25 8.02 -5.08
CA ASP A 278 -4.11 7.76 -6.23
C ASP A 278 -3.82 6.36 -6.78
N CYS A 279 -4.81 5.47 -6.80
CA CYS A 279 -4.71 4.19 -7.47
C CYS A 279 -5.84 4.05 -8.49
N GLN A 280 -5.54 4.37 -9.74
CA GLN A 280 -6.41 4.15 -10.90
C GLN A 280 -5.79 3.09 -11.80
N SER A 281 -6.33 1.86 -11.79
CA SER A 281 -5.98 0.82 -12.77
C SER A 281 -6.90 -0.40 -12.66
N LYS A 282 -6.87 -1.28 -13.67
CA LYS A 282 -7.51 -2.61 -13.62
C LYS A 282 -7.01 -3.51 -12.47
N GLY A 283 -5.84 -3.21 -11.90
CA GLY A 283 -5.21 -3.99 -10.83
C GLY A 283 -5.36 -3.36 -9.45
N CYS A 284 -5.84 -2.12 -9.36
CA CYS A 284 -5.91 -1.40 -8.10
C CYS A 284 -6.80 -2.13 -7.08
N SER A 285 -6.22 -2.40 -5.91
CA SER A 285 -6.94 -2.89 -4.74
C SER A 285 -7.42 -1.70 -3.90
N SER A 286 -6.57 -0.69 -3.73
CA SER A 286 -6.78 0.45 -2.84
C SER A 286 -5.82 1.61 -3.12
N ALA A 287 -6.06 2.77 -2.49
CA ALA A 287 -5.02 3.79 -2.33
C ALA A 287 -4.03 3.43 -1.20
N LEU A 288 -4.50 2.76 -0.13
CA LEU A 288 -3.67 2.28 0.98
C LEU A 288 -4.13 0.88 1.44
N SER A 289 -3.27 -0.13 1.34
CA SER A 289 -3.55 -1.49 1.82
C SER A 289 -2.63 -1.90 2.97
N LEU A 290 -3.21 -2.24 4.12
CA LEU A 290 -2.53 -2.90 5.23
C LEU A 290 -3.07 -4.32 5.39
N TYR A 291 -2.20 -5.33 5.34
CA TYR A 291 -2.55 -6.74 5.55
C TYR A 291 -1.50 -7.45 6.42
N GLY A 292 -1.94 -8.24 7.40
CA GLY A 292 -1.05 -9.08 8.20
C GLY A 292 -0.69 -10.42 7.53
N ASP A 293 -0.04 -10.39 6.37
CA ASP A 293 0.38 -11.61 5.65
C ASP A 293 1.57 -12.31 6.32
N PHE A 294 2.63 -11.55 6.64
CA PHE A 294 3.92 -12.07 7.11
C PHE A 294 4.26 -11.67 8.55
N ALA A 295 3.59 -10.65 9.09
CA ALA A 295 3.65 -10.21 10.48
C ALA A 295 2.38 -9.40 10.82
N PRO A 296 2.06 -9.15 12.10
CA PRO A 296 1.01 -8.20 12.48
C PRO A 296 1.30 -6.79 11.93
N ILE A 297 0.25 -5.99 11.73
CA ILE A 297 0.38 -4.55 11.46
C ILE A 297 0.31 -3.81 12.81
N ASP A 298 1.40 -3.14 13.22
CA ASP A 298 1.45 -2.44 14.52
C ASP A 298 2.00 -1.01 14.44
N GLY A 299 1.27 -0.04 14.99
CA GLY A 299 1.74 1.34 15.11
C GLY A 299 1.84 2.07 13.78
N ALA A 300 0.68 2.40 13.22
CA ALA A 300 0.56 3.13 11.95
C ALA A 300 -0.19 4.44 12.15
N LEU A 301 0.48 5.58 11.96
CA LEU A 301 -0.16 6.89 11.87
C LEU A 301 -0.50 7.18 10.40
N ILE A 302 -1.79 7.31 10.10
CA ILE A 302 -2.30 7.64 8.78
C ILE A 302 -3.11 8.93 8.92
N GLU A 303 -2.47 10.06 8.66
CA GLU A 303 -3.00 11.39 9.01
C GLU A 303 -3.11 12.32 7.79
N LYS A 304 -4.25 13.01 7.63
CA LYS A 304 -4.44 14.11 6.65
C LYS A 304 -4.10 13.76 5.20
N ASN A 305 -4.19 12.49 4.79
CA ASN A 305 -3.99 12.08 3.41
C ASN A 305 -5.26 12.27 2.59
N LEU A 306 -5.12 12.49 1.28
CA LEU A 306 -6.19 12.31 0.29
C LEU A 306 -6.05 10.93 -0.35
N PHE A 307 -7.12 10.15 -0.34
CA PHE A 307 -7.20 8.84 -0.99
C PHE A 307 -8.14 8.90 -2.20
N ASN A 308 -7.71 8.37 -3.36
CA ASN A 308 -8.54 8.16 -4.55
C ASN A 308 -8.28 6.77 -5.13
N THR A 309 -9.31 5.99 -5.44
CA THR A 309 -9.15 4.73 -6.21
C THR A 309 -10.41 4.30 -6.98
N ASP A 310 -10.20 3.57 -8.07
CA ASP A 310 -11.21 2.77 -8.78
C ASP A 310 -11.27 1.30 -8.31
N GLY A 311 -10.36 0.91 -7.41
CA GLY A 311 -10.16 -0.45 -6.91
C GLY A 311 -11.23 -0.97 -5.96
N GLY A 312 -10.91 -2.00 -5.17
CA GLY A 312 -11.85 -2.65 -4.25
C GLY A 312 -12.42 -1.71 -3.18
N TYR A 313 -11.55 -1.15 -2.35
CA TYR A 313 -11.90 -0.19 -1.29
C TYR A 313 -10.86 0.93 -1.25
N CYS A 314 -11.24 2.15 -0.85
CA CYS A 314 -10.27 3.27 -0.73
C CYS A 314 -9.07 2.90 0.15
N THR A 315 -9.33 2.28 1.32
CA THR A 315 -8.28 1.72 2.18
C THR A 315 -8.66 0.35 2.80
N TYR A 316 -7.64 -0.44 3.13
CA TYR A 316 -7.75 -1.65 3.97
C TYR A 316 -7.01 -1.41 5.29
N GLY A 317 -7.72 -1.56 6.41
CA GLY A 317 -7.29 -1.10 7.74
C GLY A 317 -6.38 -2.03 8.57
N GLY A 318 -5.91 -3.17 8.04
CA GLY A 318 -4.96 -4.05 8.73
C GLY A 318 -5.53 -5.19 9.60
N SER A 319 -6.84 -5.23 9.88
CA SER A 319 -7.47 -6.30 10.68
C SER A 319 -8.44 -7.13 9.85
N THR A 320 -8.14 -8.40 9.62
CA THR A 320 -8.98 -9.31 8.82
C THR A 320 -8.65 -10.78 9.09
N SER A 321 -9.68 -11.57 9.41
CA SER A 321 -9.61 -13.01 9.68
C SER A 321 -9.13 -13.88 8.50
N ALA A 322 -9.02 -13.32 7.29
CA ALA A 322 -8.49 -14.00 6.11
C ALA A 322 -6.95 -13.98 6.01
N LYS A 323 -6.25 -13.45 7.01
CA LYS A 323 -4.79 -13.27 7.03
C LYS A 323 -4.14 -14.00 8.22
N PRO A 324 -2.90 -14.54 8.08
CA PRO A 324 -2.19 -15.25 9.15
C PRO A 324 -2.00 -14.44 10.45
N TYR A 325 -1.87 -13.11 10.34
CA TYR A 325 -1.83 -12.18 11.46
C TYR A 325 -3.06 -11.26 11.41
N PRO A 326 -4.24 -11.73 11.86
CA PRO A 326 -5.52 -11.12 11.51
C PRO A 326 -5.86 -9.84 12.31
N ILE A 327 -5.06 -9.46 13.30
CA ILE A 327 -5.32 -8.32 14.20
C ILE A 327 -4.23 -7.27 13.98
N GLY A 328 -4.64 -6.04 13.66
CA GLY A 328 -3.77 -4.87 13.60
C GLY A 328 -3.97 -3.94 14.81
N THR A 329 -2.89 -3.44 15.39
CA THR A 329 -2.88 -2.63 16.62
C THR A 329 -2.21 -1.27 16.45
N ASN A 330 -2.55 -0.31 17.30
CA ASN A 330 -2.03 1.07 17.24
C ASN A 330 -2.18 1.76 15.85
N ILE A 331 -3.20 1.37 15.07
CA ILE A 331 -3.51 1.90 13.72
C ILE A 331 -4.47 3.08 13.83
N ARG A 332 -4.00 4.28 13.48
CA ARG A 332 -4.72 5.54 13.70
C ARG A 332 -4.96 6.28 12.40
N TYR A 333 -6.21 6.25 11.92
CA TYR A 333 -6.70 7.03 10.80
C TYR A 333 -7.26 8.36 11.30
N VAL A 334 -6.53 9.46 11.04
CA VAL A 334 -6.79 10.79 11.59
C VAL A 334 -6.97 11.84 10.48
N ASP A 335 -8.09 12.55 10.48
CA ASP A 335 -8.33 13.75 9.67
C ASP A 335 -8.12 13.57 8.14
N ASN A 336 -8.19 12.34 7.62
CA ASN A 336 -7.98 12.06 6.19
C ASN A 336 -9.18 12.49 5.33
N ARG A 337 -8.99 12.49 4.01
CA ARG A 337 -10.02 12.78 3.01
C ARG A 337 -10.17 11.65 2.01
N PHE A 338 -11.42 11.26 1.77
CA PHE A 338 -11.78 10.21 0.82
C PHE A 338 -12.36 10.90 -0.43
N GLY A 339 -11.63 10.80 -1.53
CA GLY A 339 -11.96 11.45 -2.79
C GLY A 339 -12.85 10.60 -3.69
N LYS A 340 -13.72 11.27 -4.45
CA LYS A 340 -14.68 10.61 -5.36
C LYS A 340 -14.23 10.62 -6.83
N LYS A 341 -12.93 10.85 -7.09
CA LYS A 341 -12.33 11.08 -8.42
C LYS A 341 -12.67 10.00 -9.45
N TYR A 342 -12.84 8.75 -9.01
CA TYR A 342 -13.17 7.59 -9.86
C TYR A 342 -14.49 6.90 -9.49
N GLY A 343 -15.26 7.45 -8.55
CA GLY A 343 -16.52 6.87 -8.12
C GLY A 343 -17.01 7.40 -6.76
N PRO A 344 -18.33 7.42 -6.52
CA PRO A 344 -18.94 8.12 -5.37
C PRO A 344 -18.61 7.52 -3.99
N LYS A 345 -17.98 6.34 -3.95
CA LYS A 345 -17.63 5.58 -2.74
C LYS A 345 -16.14 5.59 -2.38
N CYS A 346 -15.26 6.07 -3.27
CA CYS A 346 -13.83 5.73 -3.33
C CYS A 346 -13.56 4.22 -3.28
N GLY A 347 -13.29 3.61 -4.43
CA GLY A 347 -13.34 2.17 -4.61
C GLY A 347 -14.77 1.63 -4.78
N TYR A 348 -14.89 0.44 -5.34
CA TYR A 348 -16.13 -0.18 -5.82
C TYR A 348 -17.07 -0.63 -4.69
N TYR A 349 -16.52 -1.25 -3.64
CA TYR A 349 -17.29 -1.80 -2.53
C TYR A 349 -17.63 -0.70 -1.50
N GLY A 350 -16.64 0.07 -1.05
CA GLY A 350 -16.81 1.18 -0.12
C GLY A 350 -15.49 1.88 0.24
N PRO A 351 -15.53 2.91 1.09
CA PRO A 351 -14.32 3.68 1.43
C PRO A 351 -13.33 2.91 2.30
N VAL A 352 -13.78 1.97 3.13
CA VAL A 352 -12.94 1.30 4.12
C VAL A 352 -13.37 -0.17 4.25
N ALA A 353 -12.39 -1.07 4.29
CA ALA A 353 -12.55 -2.43 4.76
C ALA A 353 -11.53 -2.76 5.86
N THR A 354 -11.73 -3.87 6.56
CA THR A 354 -10.72 -4.52 7.42
C THR A 354 -10.10 -3.57 8.45
N PHE A 355 -10.89 -2.69 9.06
CA PHE A 355 -10.49 -1.80 10.15
C PHE A 355 -11.34 -2.12 11.38
N GLU A 356 -10.70 -2.62 12.44
CA GLU A 356 -11.38 -3.03 13.68
C GLU A 356 -10.84 -2.21 14.87
N MET A 357 -11.68 -1.97 15.88
CA MET A 357 -11.31 -1.18 17.06
C MET A 357 -10.55 -2.04 18.09
N HIS A 358 -9.26 -2.29 17.83
CA HIS A 358 -8.32 -2.94 18.75
C HIS A 358 -7.54 -1.93 19.61
N ALA A 359 -6.67 -2.45 20.48
CA ALA A 359 -5.83 -1.64 21.36
C ALA A 359 -5.01 -0.60 20.58
N GLY A 360 -5.19 0.68 20.93
CA GLY A 360 -4.51 1.81 20.30
C GLY A 360 -5.02 2.19 18.90
N ASN A 361 -6.00 1.47 18.33
CA ASN A 361 -6.59 1.84 17.05
C ASN A 361 -7.49 3.09 17.22
N GLU A 362 -7.49 3.97 16.22
CA GLU A 362 -8.28 5.20 16.22
C GLU A 362 -8.85 5.49 14.83
N TRP A 363 -10.11 5.94 14.79
CA TRP A 363 -10.74 6.50 13.61
C TRP A 363 -11.38 7.85 13.94
N ARG A 364 -10.78 8.96 13.50
CA ARG A 364 -11.18 10.32 13.90
C ARG A 364 -11.09 11.30 12.73
N GLY A 365 -12.10 12.17 12.55
CA GLY A 365 -12.05 13.32 11.63
C GLY A 365 -11.94 13.00 10.13
N ASN A 366 -12.05 11.72 9.76
CA ASN A 366 -12.02 11.27 8.37
C ASN A 366 -13.35 11.64 7.67
N THR A 367 -13.29 12.36 6.55
CA THR A 367 -14.48 12.85 5.83
C THR A 367 -14.34 12.68 4.31
N TRP A 368 -15.43 12.88 3.58
CA TRP A 368 -15.37 12.99 2.12
C TRP A 368 -14.68 14.29 1.69
N GLN A 369 -13.93 14.26 0.59
CA GLN A 369 -13.19 15.41 0.07
C GLN A 369 -14.11 16.54 -0.45
N ASP A 370 -15.32 16.20 -0.90
CA ASP A 370 -16.34 17.16 -1.32
C ASP A 370 -17.16 17.74 -0.14
N GLY A 371 -16.79 17.41 1.09
CA GLY A 371 -17.49 17.87 2.29
C GLY A 371 -18.80 17.16 2.59
N SER A 372 -19.15 16.07 1.89
CA SER A 372 -20.43 15.34 2.09
C SER A 372 -20.54 14.53 3.41
N GLY A 373 -19.90 14.99 4.49
CA GLY A 373 -19.94 14.38 5.82
C GLY A 373 -18.80 13.41 6.14
N GLU A 374 -18.96 12.70 7.25
CA GLU A 374 -17.99 11.75 7.80
C GLU A 374 -17.85 10.48 6.94
N VAL A 375 -16.65 9.91 6.96
CA VAL A 375 -16.38 8.54 6.52
C VAL A 375 -16.22 7.68 7.76
N LYS A 376 -16.97 6.57 7.83
CA LYS A 376 -16.93 5.60 8.93
C LYS A 376 -16.34 4.28 8.42
N PRO A 377 -15.56 3.56 9.23
CA PRO A 377 -15.13 2.22 8.86
C PRO A 377 -16.37 1.31 8.74
N GLN A 378 -16.31 0.34 7.84
CA GLN A 378 -17.30 -0.74 7.82
C GLN A 378 -16.96 -1.74 8.94
N SER A 379 -18.00 -2.15 9.68
CA SER A 379 -17.95 -3.12 10.78
C SER A 379 -18.00 -4.56 10.28
#